data_AF-A0A9P5JS17-F1
#
_entry.id   AF-A0A9P5JS17-F1
#
_cell.length_a   1.000
_cell.length_b   1.000
_cell.length_c   1.000
_cell.angle_alpha   90.00
_cell.angle_beta   90.00
_cell.angle_gamma   90.00
#
_symmetry.space_group_name_H-M   'P 1'
#
loop_
_entity.id
_entity.type
_entity.pdbx_description
1 polymer ?
#
loop_
_entity_poly.entity_id
_entity_poly.type
_entity_poly.pdbx_seq_one_letter_code
_entity_poly.pdbx_strand_id
1 'polypeptide(L)'
;MSTQITPISYPDGDVVLRSSDGFEHRVHSFILREASGFFSDMFELAGPSAESAPIILPESTEILNFILSYLYPRASAPPIPPILVILPVVEKYRLECHTLNSALTSYINDQSHPLRAWALAVRFGYPIARKAAVRSYIQALDDGLRSSVSKELDHVSGNAVLRIVAIRRETVGAASKVMKSIASGCRCETPRGLGWASSFEHSARSINLFDNFHALSPRLKLIAARGCRDCVEYLLDRKIQAAVQAVSGYLEKAIEEEAGFEDDGNT
;
A
#
# COMPACT_ATOMS: atom_id res chain seq x y z
N MET A 1 15.04 -27.86 10.68
CA MET A 1 16.44 -27.43 10.79
C MET A 1 16.42 -26.04 11.41
N SER A 2 16.79 -25.90 12.68
CA SER A 2 16.79 -24.60 13.34
C SER A 2 17.93 -23.76 12.76
N THR A 3 17.60 -22.69 12.04
CA THR A 3 18.56 -21.68 11.62
C THR A 3 19.17 -21.08 12.88
N GLN A 4 20.45 -21.34 13.15
CA GLN A 4 21.14 -20.66 14.24
C GLN A 4 21.29 -19.19 13.86
N ILE A 5 20.56 -18.33 14.56
CA ILE A 5 20.66 -16.87 14.42
C ILE A 5 21.90 -16.43 15.20
N THR A 6 22.91 -15.94 14.51
CA THR A 6 24.14 -15.43 15.13
C THR A 6 24.01 -13.93 15.43
N PRO A 7 24.32 -13.48 16.65
CA PRO A 7 24.23 -12.06 17.00
C PRO A 7 25.27 -11.25 16.22
N ILE A 8 24.85 -10.10 15.70
CA ILE A 8 25.78 -9.11 15.14
C ILE A 8 26.70 -8.61 16.24
N SER A 9 28.00 -8.83 16.07
CA SER A 9 29.02 -8.49 17.06
C SER A 9 30.31 -8.05 16.37
N TYR A 10 30.96 -7.05 16.93
CA TYR A 10 32.21 -6.45 16.45
C TYR A 10 33.26 -6.49 17.57
N PRO A 11 34.50 -6.98 17.31
CA PRO A 11 35.53 -7.10 18.34
C PRO A 11 35.90 -5.77 19.02
N ASP A 12 35.79 -4.68 18.27
CA ASP A 12 36.11 -3.29 18.64
C ASP A 12 34.91 -2.51 19.19
N GLY A 13 33.74 -3.14 19.33
CA GLY A 13 32.57 -2.48 19.91
C GLY A 13 32.79 -2.05 21.37
N ASP A 14 32.25 -0.88 21.72
CA ASP A 14 32.35 -0.23 23.02
C ASP A 14 31.07 -0.39 23.87
N VAL A 15 29.99 -0.92 23.29
CA VAL A 15 28.73 -1.19 24.00
C VAL A 15 28.24 -2.61 23.74
N VAL A 16 27.59 -3.21 24.75
CA VAL A 16 26.95 -4.53 24.64
C VAL A 16 25.44 -4.36 24.79
N LEU A 17 24.69 -4.73 23.76
CA LEU A 17 23.24 -4.87 23.82
C LEU A 17 22.89 -6.34 24.10
N ARG A 18 22.03 -6.62 25.07
CA ARG A 18 21.56 -7.97 25.37
C ARG A 18 20.11 -8.12 24.94
N SER A 19 19.83 -9.11 24.11
CA SER A 19 18.49 -9.45 23.65
C SER A 19 17.65 -10.13 24.73
N SER A 20 16.34 -10.21 24.54
CA SER A 20 15.41 -10.89 25.46
C SER A 20 15.67 -12.39 25.60
N ASP A 21 16.21 -13.02 24.55
CA ASP A 21 16.64 -14.42 24.50
C ASP A 21 18.09 -14.63 24.98
N GLY A 22 18.72 -13.58 25.54
CA GLY A 22 19.98 -13.67 26.29
C GLY A 22 21.25 -13.60 25.44
N PHE A 23 21.14 -13.34 24.14
CA PHE A 23 22.30 -13.16 23.27
C PHE A 23 22.85 -11.74 23.38
N GLU A 24 24.17 -11.62 23.27
CA GLU A 24 24.88 -10.35 23.38
C GLU A 24 25.40 -9.87 22.02
N HIS A 25 25.13 -8.61 21.72
CA HIS A 25 25.54 -7.90 20.52
C HIS A 25 26.54 -6.83 20.92
N ARG A 26 27.82 -7.05 20.62
CA ARG A 26 28.88 -6.05 20.87
C ARG A 26 28.96 -5.11 19.68
N VAL A 27 28.61 -3.85 19.88
CA VAL A 27 28.44 -2.85 18.81
C VAL A 27 29.04 -1.50 19.22
N HIS A 28 28.89 -0.48 18.38
CA HIS A 28 29.50 0.84 18.54
C HIS A 28 28.47 1.90 18.93
N SER A 29 28.63 2.48 20.12
CA SER A 29 27.76 3.53 20.66
C SER A 29 27.66 4.73 19.72
N PHE A 30 28.76 5.08 19.04
CA PHE A 30 28.80 6.17 18.08
C PHE A 30 27.84 5.94 16.91
N ILE A 31 27.90 4.78 16.26
CA ILE A 31 27.02 4.46 15.12
C ILE A 31 25.55 4.41 15.56
N LEU A 32 25.27 3.82 16.73
CA LEU A 32 23.90 3.76 17.25
C LEU A 32 23.32 5.16 17.49
N ARG A 33 24.08 6.08 18.10
CA ARG A 33 23.66 7.48 18.34
C ARG A 33 23.39 8.22 17.04
N GLU A 34 24.32 8.15 16.09
CA GLU A 34 24.22 8.86 14.82
C GLU A 34 23.08 8.33 13.94
N ALA A 35 22.85 7.02 13.93
CA ALA A 35 21.89 6.40 13.03
C ALA A 35 20.48 6.23 13.63
N SER A 36 20.29 6.49 14.92
CA SER A 36 19.00 6.30 15.61
C SER A 36 18.81 7.28 16.76
N GLY A 37 17.80 8.15 16.63
CA GLY A 37 17.43 9.08 17.69
C GLY A 37 17.03 8.39 19.00
N PHE A 38 16.47 7.18 18.95
CA PHE A 38 16.19 6.39 20.16
C PHE A 38 17.46 6.09 20.95
N PHE A 39 18.50 5.60 20.27
CA PHE A 39 19.76 5.30 20.92
C PHE A 39 20.46 6.57 21.38
N SER A 40 20.38 7.68 20.61
CA SER A 40 20.85 9.00 21.06
C SER A 40 20.25 9.39 22.40
N ASP A 41 18.91 9.44 22.49
CA ASP A 41 18.18 9.81 23.71
C ASP A 41 18.54 8.86 24.86
N MET A 42 18.60 7.55 24.60
CA MET A 42 18.92 6.54 25.60
C MET A 42 20.32 6.72 26.20
N PHE A 43 21.34 6.98 25.38
CA PHE A 43 22.71 7.18 25.85
C PHE A 43 22.88 8.51 26.57
N GLU A 44 22.18 9.57 26.15
CA GLU A 44 22.16 10.85 26.86
C GLU A 44 21.56 10.71 28.27
N LEU A 45 20.49 9.94 28.41
CA LEU A 45 19.83 9.70 29.70
C LEU A 45 20.62 8.78 30.65
N ALA A 46 21.38 7.81 30.12
CA ALA A 46 22.14 6.86 30.93
C ALA A 46 23.36 7.48 31.63
N GLY A 47 23.86 8.61 31.13
CA GLY A 47 25.05 9.30 31.65
C GLY A 47 26.36 8.50 31.47
N PRO A 48 27.51 9.07 31.88
CA PRO A 48 28.84 8.47 31.65
C PRO A 48 29.16 7.22 32.49
N SER A 49 28.21 6.70 33.28
CA SER A 49 28.47 5.64 34.28
C SER A 49 28.03 4.23 33.85
N ALA A 50 27.63 4.03 32.58
CA ALA A 50 27.08 2.77 32.07
C ALA A 50 28.14 1.80 31.49
N GLU A 51 29.44 2.03 31.74
CA GLU A 51 30.54 1.43 30.96
C GLU A 51 30.86 -0.05 31.24
N SER A 52 30.00 -0.82 31.92
CA SER A 52 30.32 -2.24 32.22
C SER A 52 29.16 -3.22 32.22
N ALA A 53 27.90 -2.76 32.19
CA ALA A 53 26.75 -3.67 32.17
C ALA A 53 26.11 -3.71 30.77
N PRO A 54 25.73 -4.90 30.27
CA PRO A 54 24.96 -5.00 29.03
C PRO A 54 23.63 -4.24 29.13
N ILE A 55 23.30 -3.49 28.08
CA ILE A 55 22.02 -2.80 27.93
C ILE A 55 20.97 -3.84 27.54
N ILE A 56 20.04 -4.12 28.44
CA ILE A 56 19.00 -5.13 28.22
C ILE A 56 17.89 -4.53 27.38
N LEU A 57 17.63 -5.14 26.22
CA LEU A 57 16.56 -4.77 25.30
C LEU A 57 15.49 -5.87 25.26
N PRO A 58 14.20 -5.52 25.15
CA PRO A 58 13.10 -6.49 25.11
C PRO A 58 12.99 -7.23 23.77
N GLU A 59 13.76 -6.84 22.75
CA GLU A 59 13.77 -7.47 21.44
C GLU A 59 14.57 -8.79 21.44
N SER A 60 14.10 -9.76 20.66
CA SER A 60 14.83 -11.01 20.39
C SER A 60 16.06 -10.75 19.51
N THR A 61 16.99 -11.71 19.49
CA THR A 61 18.17 -11.68 18.60
C THR A 61 17.79 -11.44 17.14
N GLU A 62 16.69 -12.01 16.67
CA GLU A 62 16.20 -11.82 15.29
C GLU A 62 15.87 -10.35 15.00
N ILE A 63 15.11 -9.72 15.89
CA ILE A 63 14.69 -8.32 15.73
C ILE A 63 15.87 -7.37 15.95
N LEU A 64 16.75 -7.64 16.91
CA LEU A 64 17.98 -6.86 17.08
C LEU A 64 18.90 -6.98 15.87
N ASN A 65 19.06 -8.16 15.28
CA ASN A 65 19.82 -8.32 14.06
C ASN A 65 19.21 -7.54 12.90
N PHE A 66 17.88 -7.52 12.77
CA PHE A 66 17.20 -6.65 11.81
C PHE A 66 17.59 -5.19 12.05
N ILE A 67 17.34 -4.65 13.25
CA ILE A 67 17.65 -3.25 13.61
C ILE A 67 19.10 -2.92 13.27
N LEU A 68 20.04 -3.71 13.79
CA LEU A 68 21.46 -3.50 13.62
C LEU A 68 21.90 -3.61 12.15
N SER A 69 21.26 -4.43 11.33
CA SER A 69 21.63 -4.51 9.91
C SER A 69 21.28 -3.25 9.11
N TYR A 70 20.30 -2.46 9.58
CA TYR A 70 20.00 -1.15 8.98
C TYR A 70 20.85 -0.03 9.55
N LEU A 71 21.25 -0.12 10.83
CA LEU A 71 22.18 0.83 11.44
C LEU A 71 23.64 0.60 11.03
N TYR A 72 23.99 -0.62 10.64
CA TYR A 72 25.28 -1.02 10.10
C TYR A 72 25.07 -1.53 8.67
N PRO A 73 24.97 -0.66 7.66
CA PRO A 73 24.72 -1.07 6.27
C PRO A 73 25.77 -2.09 5.81
N ARG A 74 25.36 -3.35 5.66
CA ARG A 74 26.16 -4.43 5.09
C ARG A 74 25.82 -4.58 3.61
N ALA A 75 26.68 -5.28 2.87
CA ALA A 75 26.47 -5.53 1.44
C ALA A 75 25.13 -6.22 1.11
N SER A 76 24.53 -6.94 2.08
CA SER A 76 23.21 -7.54 1.97
C SER A 76 22.30 -7.08 3.12
N ALA A 77 21.19 -6.41 2.79
CA ALA A 77 20.13 -6.14 3.75
C ALA A 77 19.41 -7.47 4.11
N PRO A 78 19.08 -7.70 5.39
CA PRO A 78 18.29 -8.86 5.77
C PRO A 78 16.86 -8.76 5.20
N PRO A 79 16.16 -9.89 5.04
CA PRO A 79 14.74 -9.86 4.71
C PRO A 79 13.97 -9.10 5.80
N ILE A 80 12.96 -8.33 5.39
CA ILE A 80 12.07 -7.65 6.36
C ILE A 80 11.20 -8.71 7.05
N PRO A 81 11.15 -8.74 8.39
CA PRO A 81 10.16 -9.50 9.14
C PRO A 81 8.72 -9.12 8.76
N PRO A 82 7.71 -9.89 9.18
CA PRO A 82 6.31 -9.53 8.95
C PRO A 82 6.02 -8.10 9.42
N ILE A 83 5.31 -7.33 8.58
CA ILE A 83 5.13 -5.88 8.78
C ILE A 83 4.62 -5.56 10.20
N LEU A 84 3.64 -6.31 10.70
CA LEU A 84 3.05 -6.11 12.03
C LEU A 84 4.05 -6.24 13.18
N VAL A 85 5.13 -7.00 12.97
CA VAL A 85 6.22 -7.14 13.94
C VAL A 85 7.19 -5.97 13.80
N ILE A 86 7.43 -5.51 12.57
CA ILE A 86 8.47 -4.52 12.31
C ILE A 86 8.02 -3.07 12.50
N LEU A 87 6.73 -2.75 12.31
CA LEU A 87 6.22 -1.39 12.51
C LEU A 87 6.55 -0.80 13.89
N PRO A 88 6.20 -1.46 15.01
CA PRO A 88 6.50 -0.91 16.33
C PRO A 88 8.01 -0.80 16.56
N VAL A 89 8.81 -1.64 15.91
CA VAL A 89 10.27 -1.63 16.01
C VAL A 89 10.85 -0.43 15.27
N VAL A 90 10.43 -0.19 14.02
CA VAL A 90 10.87 0.95 13.20
C VAL A 90 10.53 2.28 13.89
N GLU A 91 9.34 2.38 14.48
CA GLU A 91 8.91 3.56 15.23
C GLU A 91 9.70 3.73 16.53
N LYS A 92 9.81 2.67 17.35
CA LYS A 92 10.54 2.70 18.62
C LYS A 92 11.99 3.12 18.42
N TYR A 93 12.66 2.54 17.43
CA TYR A 93 14.08 2.77 17.16
C TYR A 93 14.33 3.90 16.14
N ARG A 94 13.28 4.56 15.65
CA ARG A 94 13.35 5.67 14.68
C ARG A 94 14.30 5.36 13.50
N LEU A 95 14.04 4.25 12.80
CA LEU A 95 14.90 3.76 11.72
C LEU A 95 14.60 4.47 10.40
N GLU A 96 15.49 5.37 9.94
CA GLU A 96 15.32 6.20 8.73
C GLU A 96 16.27 5.82 7.58
N CYS A 97 16.41 4.53 7.26
CA CYS A 97 17.31 4.07 6.20
C CYS A 97 16.62 4.02 4.83
N HIS A 98 17.25 4.55 3.76
CA HIS A 98 16.74 4.45 2.38
C HIS A 98 16.43 3.01 1.95
N THR A 99 17.26 2.04 2.37
CA THR A 99 17.07 0.61 2.06
C THR A 99 15.85 0.03 2.78
N LEU A 100 15.53 0.52 3.98
CA LEU A 100 14.31 0.14 4.69
C LEU A 100 13.09 0.75 3.97
N ASN A 101 13.19 2.01 3.57
CA ASN A 101 12.12 2.71 2.87
C ASN A 101 11.77 2.07 1.52
N SER A 102 12.79 1.65 0.74
CA SER A 102 12.56 0.96 -0.53
C SER A 102 11.91 -0.41 -0.34
N ALA A 103 12.35 -1.16 0.68
CA ALA A 103 11.83 -2.49 0.96
C ALA A 103 10.41 -2.44 1.57
N LEU A 104 10.11 -1.44 2.42
CA LEU A 104 8.73 -1.14 2.88
C LEU A 104 7.83 -0.72 1.72
N THR A 105 8.33 0.11 0.80
CA THR A 105 7.58 0.52 -0.40
C THR A 105 7.24 -0.67 -1.28
N SER A 106 8.20 -1.57 -1.55
CA SER A 106 7.94 -2.82 -2.28
C SER A 106 6.87 -3.65 -1.57
N TYR A 107 7.03 -3.85 -0.26
CA TYR A 107 6.07 -4.63 0.53
C TYR A 107 4.66 -4.05 0.46
N ILE A 108 4.51 -2.74 0.58
CA ILE A 108 3.21 -2.05 0.49
C ILE A 108 2.60 -2.26 -0.90
N ASN A 109 3.40 -2.13 -1.96
CA ASN A 109 2.93 -2.34 -3.33
C ASN A 109 2.56 -3.80 -3.62
N ASP A 110 3.23 -4.75 -2.96
CA ASP A 110 2.99 -6.19 -3.10
C ASP A 110 1.80 -6.69 -2.26
N GLN A 111 1.16 -5.83 -1.46
CA GLN A 111 -0.01 -6.24 -0.66
C GLN A 111 -1.21 -6.55 -1.54
N SER A 112 -1.77 -7.75 -1.36
CA SER A 112 -3.02 -8.17 -2.00
C SER A 112 -4.27 -7.40 -1.53
N HIS A 113 -4.16 -6.68 -0.40
CA HIS A 113 -5.26 -5.94 0.22
C HIS A 113 -5.01 -4.43 0.13
N PRO A 114 -5.72 -3.71 -0.76
CA PRO A 114 -5.46 -2.29 -1.02
C PRO A 114 -5.66 -1.37 0.19
N LEU A 115 -6.66 -1.65 1.03
CA LEU A 115 -6.92 -0.85 2.25
C LEU A 115 -5.78 -0.99 3.27
N ARG A 116 -5.21 -2.19 3.40
CA ARG A 116 -4.04 -2.42 4.27
C ARG A 116 -2.83 -1.66 3.74
N ALA A 117 -2.58 -1.74 2.43
CA ALA A 117 -1.51 -1.01 1.77
C ALA A 117 -1.64 0.50 1.98
N TRP A 118 -2.86 1.03 1.82
CA TRP A 118 -3.17 2.44 2.04
C TRP A 118 -2.94 2.85 3.49
N ALA A 119 -3.43 2.07 4.46
CA ALA A 119 -3.26 2.37 5.89
C ALA A 119 -1.78 2.42 6.30
N LEU A 120 -0.99 1.47 5.80
CA LEU A 120 0.47 1.47 5.98
C LEU A 120 1.11 2.70 5.34
N ALA A 121 0.73 3.03 4.11
CA ALA A 121 1.31 4.17 3.40
C ALA A 121 0.99 5.52 4.05
N VAL A 122 -0.22 5.70 4.60
CA VAL A 122 -0.60 6.87 5.40
C VAL A 122 0.24 6.94 6.67
N ARG A 123 0.31 5.84 7.43
CA ARG A 123 1.04 5.80 8.71
C ARG A 123 2.52 6.14 8.57
N PHE A 124 3.17 5.65 7.52
CA PHE A 124 4.61 5.88 7.30
C PHE A 124 4.93 7.06 6.39
N GLY A 125 3.94 7.81 5.91
CA GLY A 125 4.17 8.96 5.04
C GLY A 125 4.79 8.58 3.68
N TYR A 126 4.30 7.51 3.04
CA TYR A 126 4.73 7.09 1.70
C TYR A 126 3.72 7.52 0.63
N PRO A 127 3.76 8.76 0.12
CA PRO A 127 2.73 9.31 -0.76
C PRO A 127 2.58 8.53 -2.08
N ILE A 128 3.69 8.00 -2.63
CA ILE A 128 3.66 7.21 -3.87
C ILE A 128 2.91 5.89 -3.65
N ALA A 129 3.26 5.17 -2.58
CA ALA A 129 2.60 3.92 -2.22
C ALA A 129 1.13 4.14 -1.82
N ARG A 130 0.83 5.28 -1.16
CA ARG A 130 -0.52 5.73 -0.81
C ARG A 130 -1.37 5.89 -2.06
N LYS A 131 -0.90 6.68 -3.05
CA LYS A 131 -1.59 6.87 -4.33
C LYS A 131 -1.79 5.54 -5.08
N ALA A 132 -0.79 4.66 -5.06
CA ALA A 132 -0.90 3.33 -5.67
C ALA A 132 -1.97 2.45 -4.99
N ALA A 133 -2.02 2.47 -3.66
CA ALA A 133 -3.00 1.73 -2.88
C ALA A 133 -4.43 2.26 -3.06
N VAL A 134 -4.62 3.58 -3.07
CA VAL A 134 -5.92 4.22 -3.36
C VAL A 134 -6.41 3.83 -4.75
N ARG A 135 -5.53 3.89 -5.74
CA ARG A 135 -5.83 3.43 -7.10
C ARG A 135 -6.30 1.99 -7.06
N SER A 136 -5.50 1.07 -6.54
CA SER A 136 -5.85 -0.36 -6.44
C SER A 136 -7.19 -0.60 -5.71
N TYR A 137 -7.47 0.17 -4.66
CA TYR A 137 -8.71 0.09 -3.90
C TYR A 137 -9.95 0.51 -4.70
N ILE A 138 -9.86 1.63 -5.44
CA ILE A 138 -10.95 2.12 -6.29
C ILE A 138 -11.23 1.11 -7.42
N GLN A 139 -10.19 0.46 -7.92
CA GLN A 139 -10.30 -0.52 -9.00
C GLN A 139 -10.83 -1.88 -8.51
N ALA A 140 -10.62 -2.25 -7.23
CA ALA A 140 -11.03 -3.54 -6.68
C ALA A 140 -12.54 -3.86 -6.89
N LEU A 141 -12.84 -5.14 -7.12
CA LEU A 141 -14.19 -5.63 -7.41
C LEU A 141 -15.16 -5.44 -6.24
N ASP A 142 -14.72 -5.75 -5.02
CA ASP A 142 -15.45 -5.51 -3.79
C ASP A 142 -14.84 -4.35 -2.99
N ASP A 143 -15.58 -3.87 -1.98
CA ASP A 143 -15.10 -2.81 -1.10
C ASP A 143 -14.05 -3.29 -0.09
N GLY A 144 -13.73 -4.59 -0.05
CA GLY A 144 -12.72 -5.16 0.81
C GLY A 144 -12.97 -4.97 2.30
N LEU A 145 -14.04 -4.30 2.74
CA LEU A 145 -14.15 -3.78 4.10
C LEU A 145 -14.22 -4.91 5.13
N ARG A 146 -14.90 -6.01 4.76
CA ARG A 146 -15.06 -7.20 5.61
C ARG A 146 -13.80 -8.07 5.66
N SER A 147 -13.06 -8.14 4.56
CA SER A 147 -11.81 -8.93 4.45
C SER A 147 -10.57 -8.14 4.91
N SER A 148 -10.68 -6.81 5.01
CA SER A 148 -9.59 -5.88 5.30
C SER A 148 -9.71 -5.21 6.66
N VAL A 149 -10.50 -5.73 7.61
CA VAL A 149 -10.39 -5.33 9.03
C VAL A 149 -9.05 -5.83 9.54
N SER A 150 -8.01 -5.08 9.21
CA SER A 150 -6.63 -5.38 9.53
C SER A 150 -6.18 -4.43 10.64
N LYS A 151 -5.28 -4.91 11.51
CA LYS A 151 -4.77 -4.12 12.65
C LYS A 151 -4.12 -2.80 12.20
N GLU A 152 -3.68 -2.73 10.96
CA GLU A 152 -3.12 -1.53 10.35
C GLU A 152 -4.13 -0.38 10.26
N LEU A 153 -5.44 -0.67 10.14
CA LEU A 153 -6.49 0.35 10.15
C LEU A 153 -6.70 0.99 11.53
N ASP A 154 -6.29 0.35 12.64
CA ASP A 154 -6.38 0.92 13.99
C ASP A 154 -5.55 2.20 14.14
N HIS A 155 -4.60 2.40 13.23
CA HIS A 155 -3.68 3.53 13.23
C HIS A 155 -4.09 4.67 12.29
N VAL A 156 -5.27 4.56 11.68
CA VAL A 156 -5.81 5.58 10.78
C VAL A 156 -7.14 6.05 11.34
N SER A 157 -7.43 7.36 11.23
CA SER A 157 -8.70 7.88 11.73
C SER A 157 -9.89 7.23 11.00
N GLY A 158 -10.95 6.91 11.75
CA GLY A 158 -12.18 6.39 11.14
C GLY A 158 -12.76 7.35 10.09
N ASN A 159 -12.56 8.66 10.25
CA ASN A 159 -12.93 9.66 9.26
C ASN A 159 -12.18 9.48 7.93
N ALA A 160 -10.87 9.24 7.97
CA ALA A 160 -10.08 8.95 6.77
C ALA A 160 -10.56 7.67 6.06
N VAL A 161 -10.92 6.63 6.82
CA VAL A 161 -11.52 5.40 6.27
C VAL A 161 -12.87 5.70 5.61
N LEU A 162 -13.74 6.47 6.26
CA LEU A 162 -15.04 6.84 5.69
C LEU A 162 -14.89 7.68 4.41
N ARG A 163 -13.89 8.57 4.36
CA ARG A 163 -13.58 9.38 3.17
C ARG A 163 -13.16 8.52 1.99
N ILE A 164 -12.19 7.62 2.15
CA ILE A 164 -11.74 6.77 1.03
C ILE A 164 -12.87 5.84 0.53
N VAL A 165 -13.74 5.37 1.44
CA VAL A 165 -14.96 4.62 1.07
C VAL A 165 -15.94 5.48 0.27
N ALA A 166 -16.16 6.73 0.67
CA ALA A 166 -17.01 7.68 -0.05
C ALA A 166 -16.45 7.98 -1.44
N ILE A 167 -15.16 8.30 -1.54
CA ILE A 167 -14.43 8.54 -2.80
C ILE A 167 -14.60 7.35 -3.74
N ARG A 168 -14.38 6.12 -3.26
CA ARG A 168 -14.59 4.91 -4.07
C ARG A 168 -16.03 4.81 -4.56
N ARG A 169 -17.01 5.01 -3.68
CA ARG A 169 -18.44 4.90 -4.03
C ARG A 169 -18.84 5.92 -5.11
N GLU A 170 -18.38 7.16 -4.98
CA GLU A 170 -18.66 8.23 -5.94
C GLU A 170 -17.99 7.95 -7.29
N THR A 171 -16.72 7.54 -7.27
CA THR A 171 -15.92 7.25 -8.46
C THR A 171 -16.47 6.06 -9.24
N VAL A 172 -16.78 4.96 -8.54
CA VAL A 172 -17.44 3.77 -9.14
C VAL A 172 -18.84 4.12 -9.62
N GLY A 173 -19.59 4.94 -8.88
CA GLY A 173 -20.91 5.42 -9.29
C GLY A 173 -20.88 6.25 -10.58
N ALA A 174 -19.91 7.16 -10.70
CA ALA A 174 -19.69 7.97 -11.90
C ALA A 174 -19.30 7.09 -13.11
N ALA A 175 -18.36 6.16 -12.92
CA ALA A 175 -17.96 5.22 -13.96
C ALA A 175 -19.14 4.32 -14.42
N SER A 176 -19.96 3.86 -13.47
CA SER A 176 -21.18 3.09 -13.78
C SER A 176 -22.18 3.90 -14.61
N LYS A 177 -22.37 5.20 -14.32
CA LYS A 177 -23.23 6.07 -15.13
C LYS A 177 -22.73 6.23 -16.56
N VAL A 178 -21.41 6.41 -16.74
CA VAL A 178 -20.79 6.46 -18.07
C VAL A 178 -21.07 5.18 -18.84
N MET A 179 -20.90 4.02 -18.20
CA MET A 179 -21.19 2.71 -18.81
C MET A 179 -22.66 2.57 -19.20
N LYS A 180 -23.60 2.93 -18.32
CA LYS A 180 -25.05 2.89 -18.62
C LYS A 180 -25.42 3.81 -19.78
N SER A 181 -24.80 4.99 -19.88
CA SER A 181 -25.01 5.92 -21.00
C SER A 181 -24.61 5.30 -22.34
N ILE A 182 -23.46 4.61 -22.39
CA ILE A 182 -23.00 3.87 -23.57
C ILE A 182 -24.02 2.77 -23.94
N ALA A 183 -24.46 1.99 -22.97
CA ALA A 183 -25.43 0.91 -23.18
C ALA A 183 -26.77 1.43 -23.75
N SER A 184 -27.27 2.55 -23.20
CA SER A 184 -28.54 3.15 -23.62
C SER A 184 -28.50 3.87 -24.98
N GLY A 185 -27.30 4.13 -25.52
CA GLY A 185 -27.14 4.89 -26.76
C GLY A 185 -27.36 4.10 -28.06
N CYS A 186 -27.37 2.77 -28.00
CA CYS A 186 -27.65 1.92 -29.17
C CYS A 186 -29.17 1.70 -29.29
N ARG A 187 -29.72 2.13 -30.44
CA ARG A 187 -31.17 2.10 -30.75
C ARG A 187 -31.58 0.93 -31.65
N CYS A 188 -30.83 -0.18 -31.66
CA CYS A 188 -31.19 -1.29 -32.53
C CYS A 188 -32.38 -2.08 -31.98
N GLU A 189 -33.45 -2.17 -32.75
CA GLU A 189 -34.68 -2.92 -32.39
C GLU A 189 -34.53 -4.44 -32.53
N THR A 190 -33.33 -4.93 -32.88
CA THR A 190 -33.12 -6.37 -33.07
C THR A 190 -33.14 -7.11 -31.73
N PRO A 191 -33.65 -8.35 -31.65
CA PRO A 191 -33.60 -9.18 -30.43
C PRO A 191 -32.18 -9.39 -29.90
N ARG A 192 -31.16 -9.35 -30.78
CA ARG A 192 -29.73 -9.41 -30.41
C ARG A 192 -29.25 -8.11 -29.75
N GLY A 193 -29.88 -6.98 -30.07
CA GLY A 193 -29.68 -5.65 -29.48
C GLY A 193 -29.98 -5.57 -27.98
N LEU A 194 -31.07 -6.20 -27.55
CA LEU A 194 -31.48 -6.20 -26.14
C LEU A 194 -30.63 -7.16 -25.29
N GLY A 195 -30.16 -8.27 -25.88
CA GLY A 195 -29.32 -9.27 -25.21
C GLY A 195 -27.89 -8.80 -24.92
N TRP A 196 -27.30 -7.97 -25.79
CA TRP A 196 -25.95 -7.45 -25.53
C TRP A 196 -25.95 -6.33 -24.48
N ALA A 197 -26.95 -5.46 -24.43
CA ALA A 197 -27.01 -4.37 -23.44
C ALA A 197 -27.11 -4.92 -22.00
N SER A 198 -27.94 -5.94 -21.80
CA SER A 198 -28.05 -6.68 -20.53
C SER A 198 -26.78 -7.47 -20.20
N SER A 199 -26.17 -8.16 -21.18
CA SER A 199 -24.88 -8.84 -20.99
C SER A 199 -23.73 -7.87 -20.70
N PHE A 200 -23.75 -6.67 -21.31
CA PHE A 200 -22.78 -5.61 -21.09
C PHE A 200 -22.97 -4.97 -19.72
N GLU A 201 -24.20 -4.72 -19.27
CA GLU A 201 -24.45 -4.22 -17.93
C GLU A 201 -24.08 -5.25 -16.85
N HIS A 202 -24.37 -6.54 -17.08
CA HIS A 202 -23.94 -7.63 -16.18
C HIS A 202 -22.41 -7.80 -16.17
N SER A 203 -21.77 -7.68 -17.33
CA SER A 203 -20.30 -7.69 -17.45
C SER A 203 -19.71 -6.46 -16.76
N ALA A 204 -20.24 -5.26 -16.97
CA ALA A 204 -19.77 -4.03 -16.33
C ALA A 204 -19.91 -4.05 -14.80
N ARG A 205 -20.87 -4.81 -14.26
CA ARG A 205 -21.03 -5.03 -12.81
C ARG A 205 -20.08 -6.10 -12.23
N SER A 206 -19.65 -7.06 -13.05
CA SER A 206 -18.76 -8.16 -12.64
C SER A 206 -17.29 -7.95 -13.02
N ILE A 207 -17.02 -6.90 -13.81
CA ILE A 207 -15.70 -6.54 -14.29
C ILE A 207 -15.17 -5.39 -13.44
N ASN A 208 -13.91 -5.49 -13.02
CA ASN A 208 -13.15 -4.38 -12.46
C ASN A 208 -13.15 -3.27 -13.52
N LEU A 209 -14.02 -2.28 -13.32
CA LEU A 209 -14.37 -1.27 -14.33
C LEU A 209 -13.10 -0.60 -14.84
N PHE A 210 -12.19 -0.28 -13.94
CA PHE A 210 -11.01 0.53 -14.23
C PHE A 210 -9.85 -0.27 -14.86
N ASP A 211 -9.47 -1.44 -14.32
CA ASP A 211 -8.41 -2.26 -14.93
C ASP A 211 -8.80 -2.79 -16.31
N ASN A 212 -10.09 -3.07 -16.47
CA ASN A 212 -10.59 -3.55 -17.73
C ASN A 212 -11.04 -2.44 -18.65
N PHE A 213 -11.07 -1.14 -18.33
CA PHE A 213 -11.49 -0.15 -19.34
C PHE A 213 -10.56 -0.15 -20.58
N HIS A 214 -9.27 -0.42 -20.37
CA HIS A 214 -8.31 -0.66 -21.45
C HIS A 214 -8.47 -2.05 -22.11
N ALA A 215 -8.75 -3.11 -21.33
CA ALA A 215 -9.02 -4.47 -21.85
C ALA A 215 -10.45 -4.67 -22.42
N LEU A 216 -11.35 -3.73 -22.14
CA LEU A 216 -12.72 -3.63 -22.60
C LEU A 216 -12.69 -3.19 -24.05
N SER A 217 -11.71 -2.42 -24.53
CA SER A 217 -11.60 -2.09 -25.96
C SER A 217 -11.60 -3.36 -26.86
N PRO A 218 -10.74 -4.37 -26.65
CA PRO A 218 -10.82 -5.65 -27.37
C PRO A 218 -12.09 -6.46 -27.11
N ARG A 219 -12.54 -6.52 -25.85
CA ARG A 219 -13.71 -7.33 -25.47
C ARG A 219 -15.02 -6.72 -25.99
N LEU A 220 -15.10 -5.40 -26.03
CA LEU A 220 -16.16 -4.61 -26.65
C LEU A 220 -16.08 -4.68 -28.16
N LYS A 221 -14.89 -4.72 -28.78
CA LYS A 221 -14.75 -5.08 -30.20
C LYS A 221 -15.33 -6.46 -30.49
N LEU A 222 -15.09 -7.45 -29.64
CA LEU A 222 -15.63 -8.80 -29.78
C LEU A 222 -17.16 -8.87 -29.57
N ILE A 223 -17.67 -8.18 -28.54
CA ILE A 223 -19.12 -8.09 -28.26
C ILE A 223 -19.83 -7.29 -29.38
N ALA A 224 -19.24 -6.19 -29.82
CA ALA A 224 -19.71 -5.38 -30.93
C ALA A 224 -19.75 -6.21 -32.22
N ALA A 225 -18.69 -6.98 -32.55
CA ALA A 225 -18.67 -7.84 -33.73
C ALA A 225 -19.80 -8.90 -33.78
N ARG A 226 -20.46 -9.20 -32.64
CA ARG A 226 -21.63 -10.07 -32.55
C ARG A 226 -22.98 -9.32 -32.64
N GLY A 227 -22.96 -7.99 -32.54
CA GLY A 227 -24.10 -7.08 -32.65
C GLY A 227 -24.38 -6.62 -34.09
N CYS A 228 -25.34 -5.71 -34.28
CA CYS A 228 -25.60 -5.11 -35.59
C CYS A 228 -24.52 -4.09 -35.99
N ARG A 229 -24.31 -3.89 -37.30
CA ARG A 229 -23.26 -3.03 -37.88
C ARG A 229 -23.26 -1.61 -37.29
N ASP A 230 -24.44 -1.02 -37.10
CA ASP A 230 -24.59 0.34 -36.58
C ASP A 230 -24.21 0.45 -35.10
N CYS A 231 -24.48 -0.59 -34.29
CA CYS A 231 -24.04 -0.60 -32.90
C CYS A 231 -22.54 -0.92 -32.77
N VAL A 232 -21.93 -1.57 -33.77
CA VAL A 232 -20.48 -1.73 -33.85
C VAL A 232 -19.79 -0.40 -34.12
N GLU A 233 -20.23 0.36 -35.11
CA GLU A 233 -19.67 1.70 -35.37
C GLU A 233 -19.90 2.64 -34.18
N TYR A 234 -21.10 2.65 -33.59
CA TYR A 234 -21.40 3.45 -32.40
C TYR A 234 -20.49 3.13 -31.20
N LEU A 235 -20.19 1.84 -30.98
CA LEU A 235 -19.29 1.39 -29.92
C LEU A 235 -17.82 1.67 -30.27
N LEU A 236 -17.37 1.40 -31.49
CA LEU A 236 -15.96 1.49 -31.86
C LEU A 236 -15.45 2.92 -32.15
N ASP A 237 -16.34 3.91 -32.18
CA ASP A 237 -16.02 5.33 -32.36
C ASP A 237 -15.48 6.01 -31.07
N ARG A 238 -15.15 7.32 -31.17
CA ARG A 238 -14.63 8.23 -30.13
C ARG A 238 -15.33 8.15 -28.77
N LYS A 239 -16.55 7.60 -28.69
CA LYS A 239 -17.33 7.49 -27.44
C LYS A 239 -16.70 6.54 -26.42
N ILE A 240 -16.16 5.39 -26.83
CA ILE A 240 -15.44 4.50 -25.89
C ILE A 240 -14.16 5.18 -25.42
N GLN A 241 -13.40 5.81 -26.32
CA GLN A 241 -12.18 6.52 -25.94
C GLN A 241 -12.47 7.69 -24.99
N ALA A 242 -13.52 8.47 -25.26
CA ALA A 242 -13.99 9.53 -24.38
C ALA A 242 -14.48 8.98 -23.02
N ALA A 243 -15.12 7.81 -23.00
CA ALA A 243 -15.52 7.15 -21.77
C ALA A 243 -14.32 6.64 -20.95
N VAL A 244 -13.33 6.02 -21.60
CA VAL A 244 -12.07 5.63 -20.95
C VAL A 244 -11.38 6.84 -20.34
N GLN A 245 -11.28 7.95 -21.10
CA GLN A 245 -10.69 9.19 -20.62
C GLN A 245 -11.48 9.80 -19.46
N ALA A 246 -12.82 9.82 -19.54
CA ALA A 246 -13.67 10.31 -18.46
C ALA A 246 -13.49 9.49 -17.18
N VAL A 247 -13.48 8.16 -17.29
CA VAL A 247 -13.29 7.25 -16.16
C VAL A 247 -11.90 7.37 -15.55
N SER A 248 -10.86 7.45 -16.38
CA SER A 248 -9.50 7.75 -15.93
C SER A 248 -9.42 9.11 -15.23
N GLY A 249 -10.12 10.13 -15.73
CA GLY A 249 -10.19 11.45 -15.10
C GLY A 249 -10.84 11.43 -13.72
N TYR A 250 -11.92 10.65 -13.54
CA TYR A 250 -12.52 10.45 -12.21
C TYR A 250 -11.55 9.75 -11.25
N LEU A 251 -10.80 8.76 -11.73
CA LEU A 251 -9.80 8.06 -10.93
C LEU A 251 -8.67 8.99 -10.48
N GLU A 252 -8.06 9.76 -11.39
CA GLU A 252 -7.00 10.70 -11.02
C GLU A 252 -7.51 11.78 -10.06
N LYS A 253 -8.70 12.33 -10.31
CA LYS A 253 -9.32 13.30 -9.40
C LYS A 253 -9.52 12.72 -8.00
N ALA A 254 -10.01 11.48 -7.91
CA ALA A 254 -10.22 10.79 -6.64
C ALA A 254 -8.92 10.55 -5.86
N ILE A 255 -7.82 10.22 -6.57
CA ILE A 255 -6.50 10.04 -5.97
C ILE A 255 -5.95 11.37 -5.44
N GLU A 256 -6.09 12.46 -6.19
CA GLU A 256 -5.64 13.77 -5.73
C GLU A 256 -6.52 14.33 -4.61
N GLU A 257 -7.83 14.04 -4.63
CA GLU A 257 -8.75 14.40 -3.55
C GLU A 257 -8.35 13.70 -2.24
N GLU A 258 -8.03 12.40 -2.28
CA GLU A 258 -7.49 11.70 -1.10
C GLU A 258 -6.14 12.28 -0.65
N ALA A 259 -5.27 12.61 -1.61
CA ALA A 259 -3.95 13.14 -1.32
C ALA A 259 -3.98 14.47 -0.58
N GLY A 260 -4.92 15.36 -0.93
CA GLY A 260 -5.06 16.71 -0.38
C GLY A 260 -5.60 16.82 1.05
N PHE A 261 -5.99 15.72 1.69
CA PHE A 261 -6.53 15.74 3.06
C PHE A 261 -5.45 15.65 4.17
N GLU A 262 -4.17 15.47 3.84
CA GLU A 262 -3.09 15.36 4.84
C GLU A 262 -2.71 16.72 5.48
N ASP A 263 -3.10 17.86 4.90
CA ASP A 263 -2.71 19.19 5.39
C ASP A 263 -3.45 19.65 6.66
N ASP A 264 -4.55 19.00 7.06
CA ASP A 264 -5.38 19.46 8.19
C ASP A 264 -5.08 18.76 9.53
N GLY A 265 -4.19 17.76 9.55
CA GLY A 265 -4.07 16.81 10.67
C GLY A 265 -2.76 16.82 11.45
N ASN A 266 -1.77 17.61 11.04
CA ASN A 266 -0.46 17.67 11.69
C ASN A 266 -0.21 19.06 12.28
N THR A 267 -1.04 19.43 13.27
CA THR A 267 -0.82 20.54 14.21
C THR A 267 -1.14 20.08 15.61
#